data_AF-A0A5C4J9T9-F1
#
_entry.id   AF-A0A5C4J9T9-F1
#
_cell.length_a   1.000
_cell.length_b   1.000
_cell.length_c   1.000
_cell.angle_alpha   90.00
_cell.angle_beta   90.00
_cell.angle_gamma   90.00
#
_symmetry.space_group_name_H-M   'P 1'
#
loop_
_entity.id
_entity.type
_entity.pdbx_description
1 polymer ?
#
loop_
_entity_poly.entity_id
_entity_poly.type
_entity_poly.pdbx_seq_one_letter_code
_entity_poly.pdbx_strand_id
1 'polypeptide(L)'
;MHHALLPALAGLLAQPAVLARFAELSGGDEDWNRRLAAYLRAERDLGRLAPGARVDAATSMIVGACHESVLSVLFQGRGIARQVSADMVDDLVEAVLHGLAPQRPRQGG
;
A
#
# COMPACT_ATOMS: atom_id res chain seq x y z
N MET A 1 4.45 -13.68 16.68
CA MET A 1 5.41 -14.76 16.35
C MET A 1 5.20 -15.25 14.92
N HIS A 2 5.50 -14.43 13.90
CA HIS A 2 5.37 -14.82 12.47
C HIS A 2 6.67 -14.60 11.68
N HIS A 3 7.65 -13.91 12.27
CA HIS A 3 8.88 -13.49 11.59
C HIS A 3 9.87 -14.63 11.34
N ALA A 4 9.75 -15.74 12.09
CA ALA A 4 10.63 -16.90 11.96
C ALA A 4 10.34 -17.76 10.70
N LEU A 5 9.16 -17.62 10.09
CA LEU A 5 8.74 -18.42 8.93
C LEU A 5 9.16 -17.81 7.59
N LEU A 6 9.28 -16.48 7.53
CA LEU A 6 9.64 -15.75 6.31
C LEU A 6 10.94 -16.25 5.65
N PRO A 7 12.02 -16.58 6.38
CA PRO A 7 13.24 -17.09 5.75
C PRO A 7 13.11 -18.48 5.12
N ALA A 8 12.27 -19.35 5.69
CA ALA A 8 12.00 -20.67 5.10
C ALA A 8 11.13 -20.54 3.84
N LEU A 9 10.25 -19.54 3.81
CA LEU A 9 9.41 -19.21 2.66
C LEU A 9 10.13 -18.42 1.56
N ALA A 10 11.24 -17.73 1.86
CA ALA A 10 12.01 -17.00 0.86
C ALA A 10 12.54 -17.91 -0.27
N GLY A 11 12.93 -19.15 0.06
CA GLY A 11 13.34 -20.14 -0.94
C GLY A 11 12.20 -20.62 -1.85
N LEU A 12 10.95 -20.58 -1.37
CA LEU A 12 9.76 -20.90 -2.15
C LEU A 12 9.43 -19.80 -3.16
N LEU A 13 9.80 -18.54 -2.89
CA LEU A 13 9.66 -17.43 -3.85
C LEU A 13 10.61 -17.56 -5.04
N ALA A 14 11.69 -18.35 -4.92
CA ALA A 14 12.57 -18.69 -6.05
C ALA A 14 12.00 -19.81 -6.95
N GLN A 15 10.85 -20.40 -6.60
CA GLN A 15 10.19 -21.46 -7.36
C GLN A 15 9.01 -20.90 -8.17
N PRO A 16 9.10 -20.80 -9.52
CA PRO A 16 8.06 -20.18 -10.35
C PRO A 16 6.69 -20.83 -10.19
N ALA A 17 6.64 -22.15 -10.02
CA ALA A 17 5.39 -22.89 -9.84
C ALA A 17 4.67 -22.54 -8.53
N VAL A 18 5.43 -22.21 -7.48
CA VAL A 18 4.88 -21.85 -6.17
C VAL A 18 4.33 -20.42 -6.22
N LEU A 19 5.05 -19.49 -6.85
CA LEU A 19 4.56 -18.14 -7.11
C LEU A 19 3.26 -18.17 -7.91
N ALA A 20 3.18 -18.99 -8.96
CA ALA A 20 1.97 -19.13 -9.78
C ALA A 20 0.77 -19.61 -8.94
N ARG A 21 0.95 -20.64 -8.10
CA ARG A 21 -0.11 -21.10 -7.19
C ARG A 21 -0.47 -20.10 -6.11
N PHE A 22 0.50 -19.35 -5.60
CA PHE A 22 0.23 -18.29 -4.63
C PHE A 22 -0.59 -17.16 -5.27
N ALA A 23 -0.29 -16.78 -6.51
CA ALA A 23 -1.04 -15.78 -7.27
C ALA A 23 -2.49 -16.23 -7.52
N GLU A 24 -2.71 -17.49 -7.86
CA GLU A 24 -4.05 -18.07 -8.04
C GLU A 24 -4.85 -18.12 -6.72
N LEU A 25 -4.21 -18.43 -5.60
CA LEU A 25 -4.85 -18.50 -4.27
C LEU A 25 -5.13 -17.13 -3.65
N SER A 26 -4.31 -16.13 -3.97
CA SER A 26 -4.40 -14.80 -3.36
C SER A 26 -5.61 -13.99 -3.84
N GLY A 27 -6.41 -14.52 -4.78
CA GLY A 27 -7.59 -13.81 -5.30
C GLY A 27 -7.27 -12.48 -5.98
N GLY A 28 -5.99 -12.28 -6.35
CA GLY A 28 -5.45 -11.10 -7.02
C GLY A 28 -5.32 -9.86 -6.13
N ASP A 29 -4.09 -9.35 -5.98
CA ASP A 29 -3.81 -7.99 -5.48
C ASP A 29 -4.67 -6.91 -6.18
N GLU A 30 -5.08 -7.21 -7.41
CA GLU A 30 -5.97 -6.40 -8.23
C GLU A 30 -7.36 -6.21 -7.58
N ASP A 31 -7.86 -7.17 -6.79
CA ASP A 31 -9.19 -7.05 -6.17
C ASP A 31 -9.19 -6.04 -5.01
N TRP A 32 -8.13 -5.99 -4.21
CA TRP A 32 -8.04 -5.02 -3.12
C TRP A 32 -7.68 -3.62 -3.63
N ASN A 33 -6.73 -3.50 -4.58
CA ASN A 33 -6.34 -2.22 -5.15
C ASN A 33 -7.57 -1.55 -5.81
N ARG A 34 -8.33 -2.32 -6.60
CA ARG A 34 -9.58 -1.86 -7.21
C ARG A 34 -10.62 -1.45 -6.16
N ARG A 35 -10.76 -2.22 -5.08
CA ARG A 35 -11.65 -1.87 -3.96
C ARG A 35 -11.25 -0.57 -3.27
N LEU A 36 -9.96 -0.37 -3.00
CA LEU A 36 -9.45 0.87 -2.40
C LEU A 36 -9.69 2.06 -3.33
N ALA A 37 -9.38 1.93 -4.62
CA ALA A 37 -9.64 2.98 -5.60
C ALA A 37 -11.14 3.32 -5.67
N ALA A 38 -12.02 2.31 -5.69
CA ALA A 38 -13.46 2.51 -5.70
C ALA A 38 -13.94 3.23 -4.42
N TYR A 39 -13.43 2.83 -3.26
CA TYR A 39 -13.73 3.48 -1.99
C TYR A 39 -13.32 4.96 -2.02
N LEU A 40 -12.07 5.27 -2.36
CA LEU A 40 -11.57 6.65 -2.40
C LEU A 40 -12.30 7.53 -3.43
N ARG A 41 -12.76 6.96 -4.55
CA ARG A 41 -13.64 7.68 -5.49
C ARG A 41 -14.98 8.02 -4.85
N ALA A 42 -15.61 7.07 -4.15
CA ALA A 42 -16.85 7.33 -3.42
C ALA A 42 -16.66 8.41 -2.34
N GLU A 43 -15.54 8.40 -1.62
CA GLU A 43 -15.21 9.45 -0.63
C GLU A 43 -15.10 10.84 -1.27
N ARG A 44 -14.52 10.93 -2.48
CA ARG A 44 -14.44 12.17 -3.26
C ARG A 44 -15.83 12.62 -3.72
N ASP A 45 -16.64 11.70 -4.22
CA ASP A 45 -17.98 12.00 -4.72
C ASP A 45 -18.91 12.45 -3.57
N LEU A 46 -18.64 12.01 -2.34
CA LEU A 46 -19.28 12.48 -1.10
C LEU A 46 -18.69 13.79 -0.56
N GLY A 47 -17.71 14.38 -1.24
CA GLY A 47 -17.09 15.66 -0.88
C GLY A 47 -16.12 15.59 0.30
N ARG A 48 -15.75 14.39 0.77
CA ARG A 48 -14.79 14.21 1.87
C ARG A 48 -13.33 14.31 1.39
N LEU A 49 -13.09 14.12 0.10
CA LEU A 49 -11.80 14.40 -0.55
C LEU A 49 -11.92 15.61 -1.48
N ALA A 50 -10.79 16.23 -1.81
CA ALA A 50 -10.74 17.32 -2.78
C ALA A 50 -11.35 16.88 -4.13
N PRO A 51 -12.12 17.74 -4.84
CA PRO A 51 -12.68 17.39 -6.15
C PRO A 51 -11.62 17.00 -7.19
N GLY A 52 -10.41 17.57 -7.08
CA GLY A 52 -9.24 17.23 -7.90
C GLY A 52 -8.33 16.16 -7.31
N ALA A 53 -8.76 15.43 -6.28
CA ALA A 53 -7.95 14.39 -5.64
C ALA A 53 -7.52 13.33 -6.65
N ARG A 54 -6.22 13.05 -6.71
CA ARG A 54 -5.60 12.07 -7.60
C ARG A 54 -5.72 10.66 -7.00
N VAL A 55 -6.95 10.14 -6.96
CA VAL A 55 -7.29 8.89 -6.27
C VAL A 55 -6.45 7.70 -6.75
N ASP A 56 -6.25 7.54 -8.05
CA ASP A 56 -5.52 6.39 -8.60
C ASP A 56 -4.03 6.44 -8.21
N ALA A 57 -3.45 7.64 -8.17
CA ALA A 57 -2.07 7.85 -7.72
C ALA A 57 -1.92 7.55 -6.22
N ALA A 58 -2.85 8.02 -5.39
CA ALA A 58 -2.85 7.73 -3.96
C ALA A 58 -3.02 6.23 -3.68
N THR A 59 -3.91 5.56 -4.41
CA THR A 59 -4.10 4.12 -4.32
C THR A 59 -2.79 3.39 -4.64
N SER A 60 -2.14 3.73 -5.76
CA SER A 60 -0.86 3.14 -6.16
C SER A 60 0.25 3.36 -5.13
N MET A 61 0.30 4.54 -4.50
CA MET A 61 1.26 4.84 -3.43
C MET A 61 1.02 3.99 -2.18
N ILE A 62 -0.24 3.88 -1.72
CA ILE A 62 -0.59 3.06 -0.55
C ILE A 62 -0.23 1.59 -0.82
N VAL A 63 -0.62 1.07 -1.99
CA VAL A 63 -0.29 -0.30 -2.43
C VAL A 63 1.23 -0.52 -2.41
N GLY A 64 1.98 0.40 -3.02
CA GLY A 64 3.45 0.33 -3.07
C GLY A 64 4.09 0.31 -1.68
N ALA A 65 3.61 1.13 -0.75
CA ALA A 65 4.10 1.15 0.63
C ALA A 65 3.81 -0.18 1.37
N CYS A 66 2.65 -0.80 1.14
CA CYS A 66 2.35 -2.13 1.68
C CYS A 66 3.31 -3.20 1.12
N HIS A 67 3.62 -3.15 -0.18
CA HIS A 67 4.53 -4.09 -0.83
C HIS A 67 6.00 -3.85 -0.52
N GLU A 68 6.42 -2.63 -0.16
CA GLU A 68 7.82 -2.26 0.12
C GLU A 68 8.45 -3.24 1.13
N SER A 69 7.74 -3.57 2.21
CA SER A 69 8.23 -4.48 3.25
C SER A 69 8.63 -5.86 2.71
N VAL A 70 7.84 -6.43 1.80
CA VAL A 70 8.08 -7.73 1.17
C VAL A 70 9.22 -7.62 0.16
N LEU A 71 9.20 -6.58 -0.67
CA LEU A 71 10.23 -6.35 -1.68
C LEU A 71 11.60 -6.07 -1.06
N SER A 72 11.67 -5.33 0.05
CA SER A 72 12.91 -5.10 0.78
C SER A 72 13.54 -6.40 1.28
N VAL A 73 12.74 -7.33 1.82
CA VAL A 73 13.24 -8.65 2.24
C VAL A 73 13.77 -9.45 1.05
N LEU A 74 13.04 -9.41 -0.08
CA LEU A 74 13.40 -10.14 -1.30
C LEU A 74 14.68 -9.63 -1.97
N PHE A 75 14.82 -8.31 -2.10
CA PHE A 75 15.91 -7.71 -2.88
C PHE A 75 17.14 -7.33 -2.07
N GLN A 76 17.00 -7.02 -0.77
CA GLN A 76 18.11 -6.50 0.05
C GLN A 76 18.63 -7.51 1.08
N GLY A 77 17.99 -8.68 1.21
CA GLY A 77 18.40 -9.74 2.14
C GLY A 77 18.08 -9.44 3.61
N ARG A 78 18.25 -10.46 4.47
CA ARG A 78 17.77 -10.50 5.86
C ARG A 78 18.32 -9.43 6.82
N GLY A 79 19.30 -8.63 6.41
CA GLY A 79 19.94 -7.60 7.25
C GLY A 79 19.39 -6.18 7.07
N ILE A 80 18.60 -5.92 6.02
CA ILE A 80 18.15 -4.56 5.63
C ILE A 80 16.63 -4.53 5.41
N ALA A 81 15.89 -5.47 6.01
CA ALA A 81 14.44 -5.40 6.01
C ALA A 81 14.04 -4.16 6.80
N ARG A 82 13.54 -3.12 6.11
CA ARG A 82 12.91 -1.97 6.75
C ARG A 82 11.72 -2.50 7.53
N GLN A 83 11.83 -2.56 8.85
CA GLN A 83 10.66 -2.84 9.68
C GLN A 83 9.74 -1.63 9.59
N VAL A 84 8.52 -1.87 9.12
CA VAL A 84 7.48 -0.85 9.15
C VAL A 84 7.08 -0.65 10.62
N SER A 85 7.44 0.49 11.21
CA SER A 85 6.99 0.90 12.54
C SER A 85 5.58 1.48 12.46
N ALA A 86 4.85 1.48 13.59
CA ALA A 86 3.54 2.11 13.68
C ALA A 86 3.63 3.60 13.31
N ASP A 87 4.63 4.32 13.83
CA ASP A 87 4.86 5.74 13.54
C ASP A 87 5.02 6.01 12.03
N MET A 88 5.71 5.13 11.28
CA MET A 88 5.82 5.28 9.82
C MET A 88 4.49 5.05 9.10
N VAL A 89 3.62 4.19 9.64
CA VAL A 89 2.26 4.01 9.10
C VAL A 89 1.45 5.28 9.34
N ASP A 90 1.52 5.83 10.54
CA ASP A 90 0.80 7.06 10.91
C ASP A 90 1.25 8.24 10.04
N ASP A 91 2.57 8.43 9.86
CA ASP A 91 3.13 9.46 8.99
C ASP A 91 2.68 9.30 7.53
N LEU A 92 2.65 8.05 7.03
CA LEU A 92 2.19 7.75 5.67
C LEU A 92 0.71 8.07 5.50
N VAL A 93 -0.12 7.65 6.46
CA VAL A 93 -1.56 7.91 6.46
C VAL A 93 -1.80 9.42 6.52
N GLU A 94 -1.12 10.13 7.40
CA GLU A 94 -1.23 11.59 7.51
C GLU A 94 -0.85 12.28 6.20
N ALA A 95 0.30 11.91 5.61
CA ALA A 95 0.75 12.48 4.35
C ALA A 95 -0.25 12.26 3.20
N VAL A 96 -0.81 11.06 3.09
CA VAL A 96 -1.80 10.73 2.06
C VAL A 96 -3.11 11.48 2.31
N LEU A 97 -3.64 11.45 3.54
CA LEU A 97 -4.90 12.11 3.88
C LEU A 97 -4.79 13.62 3.71
N HIS A 98 -3.68 14.23 4.13
CA HIS A 98 -3.41 15.65 3.91
C HIS A 98 -3.37 15.99 2.40
N GLY A 99 -2.78 15.13 1.57
CA GLY A 99 -2.75 15.32 0.11
C GLY A 99 -4.11 15.16 -0.58
N LEU A 100 -5.03 14.40 0.02
CA LEU A 100 -6.38 14.14 -0.51
C LEU A 100 -7.45 15.05 0.10
N ALA A 101 -7.19 15.68 1.25
CA ALA A 101 -8.14 16.50 1.95
C ALA A 101 -8.63 17.70 1.11
N PRO A 102 -9.90 18.12 1.25
CA PRO A 102 -10.41 19.32 0.61
C PRO A 102 -9.57 20.54 1.00
N GLN A 103 -9.05 21.26 0.01
CA GLN A 103 -8.33 22.49 0.29
C GLN A 103 -9.35 23.53 0.76
N ARG A 104 -9.14 24.08 1.96
CA ARG A 104 -9.88 25.27 2.38
C ARG A 104 -9.47 26.41 1.43
N PRO A 105 -10.40 27.12 0.78
CA PRO A 105 -10.02 28.27 -0.03
C PRO A 105 -9.19 29.22 0.83
N ARG A 106 -8.03 29.63 0.32
CA ARG A 106 -7.19 30.66 0.94
C ARG A 106 -8.11 31.87 1.18
N GLN A 107 -8.43 32.16 2.44
CA GLN A 107 -9.05 33.44 2.76
C GLN A 107 -7.98 34.50 2.52
N GLY A 108 -8.08 35.18 1.38
CA GLY A 108 -7.24 36.33 1.05
C GLY A 108 -7.56 37.48 2.00
N GLY A 109 -6.49 38.12 2.49
CA GLY A 109 -6.55 39.42 3.17
C GLY A 109 -6.65 40.58 2.19
#